data_AF-A0A0G4FK14-F1
#
_entry.id   AF-A0A0G4FK14-F1
#
_cell.length_a   1.000
_cell.length_b   1.000
_cell.length_c   1.000
_cell.angle_alpha   90.00
_cell.angle_beta   90.00
_cell.angle_gamma   90.00
#
_symmetry.space_group_name_H-M   'P 1'
#
loop_
_entity.id
_entity.type
_entity.pdbx_description
1 polymer ?
#
loop_
_entity_poly.entity_id
_entity_poly.type
_entity_poly.pdbx_seq_one_letter_code
_entity_poly.pdbx_strand_id
1 'polypeptide(L)'
;MAQSVVSVGSTGSAKALHYKLLHTAQQQGTQPHPQQQNVDETLFGSPSPRRRDSDKTIEIVGKDTVQLRRKSNAVGAEQKAEATPAVICASELDRLKNRSIILSREEEDEVKRRQQMEIEERMAKSKARKDRILAMEEERRRNAPLTEAEKEEHTHKNSVLQRAEELLDEQEDEVKHLNQMTLYAKVATVREAQIAERKEILREKEDEERQLDLMMEIERLKALKVAEEREKKRAEDQRRGALVIVEQIKDRQAQRIRDEELREQEKYYVLRQIDALKEEEVKERLAKEEAARRLREEVNEVNAEAFKVKEERALAEQLEQQKIVDYLRDKDKREREREAELMRIAAEKEREVARLRALQEKAQDKAAEMDALRAKRAMEAADRAARDKDQQEAAKIARINAEVSEARKAQQDEKERKLMEQAKGEKEEFERIIAVQKQQEEAERRRLKEERRLRVAHAQDIRGQIAAKEEKNLQDRRNFLEEGNLVRAQLAKQRKKLERIKERKVEDLKKLAVPEKYLAEMRRKKICV
;
A
#
# COMPACT_ATOMS: atom_id res chain seq x y z
N MET A 1 -28.15 28.86 -26.89
CA MET A 1 -27.70 27.85 -27.88
C MET A 1 -26.81 26.88 -27.11
N ALA A 2 -27.31 25.68 -26.79
CA ALA A 2 -26.99 24.43 -27.50
C ALA A 2 -25.47 24.16 -27.47
N GLN A 3 -24.92 23.06 -26.93
CA GLN A 3 -25.43 21.71 -26.73
C GLN A 3 -24.39 20.93 -25.87
N SER A 4 -24.89 19.91 -25.15
CA SER A 4 -24.29 18.60 -24.78
C SER A 4 -22.78 18.37 -25.00
N VAL A 5 -22.06 17.67 -24.09
CA VAL A 5 -21.92 16.19 -24.14
C VAL A 5 -21.03 15.71 -22.95
N VAL A 6 -21.53 14.75 -22.15
CA VAL A 6 -20.89 13.48 -21.66
C VAL A 6 -19.58 13.59 -20.82
N SER A 7 -19.24 12.79 -19.80
CA SER A 7 -19.87 11.80 -18.90
C SER A 7 -18.78 11.30 -17.92
N VAL A 8 -19.22 10.69 -16.82
CA VAL A 8 -18.55 9.60 -16.04
C VAL A 8 -17.36 9.94 -15.13
N GLY A 9 -17.47 9.50 -13.88
CA GLY A 9 -16.38 9.39 -12.90
C GLY A 9 -16.88 9.14 -11.47
N SER A 10 -17.91 8.31 -11.27
CA SER A 10 -17.86 7.02 -10.56
C SER A 10 -16.62 6.72 -9.69
N THR A 11 -16.92 6.37 -8.44
CA THR A 11 -16.22 5.50 -7.47
C THR A 11 -14.96 6.01 -6.78
N GLY A 12 -15.19 6.51 -5.57
CA GLY A 12 -14.21 6.58 -4.51
C GLY A 12 -13.85 5.21 -3.93
N SER A 13 -12.55 5.05 -3.67
CA SER A 13 -11.91 4.40 -2.53
C SER A 13 -12.71 3.41 -1.67
N ALA A 14 -12.36 2.13 -1.76
CA ALA A 14 -12.39 1.19 -0.65
C ALA A 14 -11.38 0.04 -0.89
N LYS A 15 -10.09 0.31 -0.72
CA LYS A 15 -9.08 -0.77 -0.56
C LYS A 15 -9.06 -1.19 0.90
N ALA A 16 -9.83 -2.23 1.23
CA ALA A 16 -9.69 -2.94 2.49
C ALA A 16 -8.45 -3.85 2.42
N LEU A 17 -7.52 -3.59 3.34
CA LEU A 17 -6.37 -4.41 3.65
C LEU A 17 -6.84 -5.75 4.24
N HIS A 18 -6.47 -6.86 3.62
CA HIS A 18 -6.57 -8.18 4.23
C HIS A 18 -5.16 -8.73 4.44
N TYR A 19 -4.64 -8.53 5.66
CA TYR A 19 -3.42 -9.14 6.16
C TYR A 19 -3.70 -9.63 7.58
N LYS A 20 -3.79 -10.96 7.75
CA LYS A 20 -3.45 -11.78 8.94
C LYS A 20 -4.30 -13.05 8.96
N LEU A 21 -3.66 -14.19 8.68
CA LEU A 21 -3.62 -15.35 9.60
C LEU A 21 -2.76 -16.45 8.99
N LEU A 22 -1.53 -16.57 9.49
CA LEU A 22 -0.70 -17.77 9.36
C LEU A 22 -0.08 -18.03 10.73
N HIS A 23 -0.57 -19.08 11.39
CA HIS A 23 0.15 -20.12 12.15
C HIS A 23 -0.72 -20.63 13.31
N THR A 24 -1.12 -21.90 13.24
CA THR A 24 -0.61 -22.95 14.16
C THR A 24 -0.99 -24.31 13.60
N ALA A 25 0.04 -25.13 13.38
CA ALA A 25 -0.07 -26.55 13.11
C ALA A 25 -0.58 -27.30 14.35
N GLN A 26 -1.48 -28.25 14.15
CA GLN A 26 -1.56 -29.41 15.03
C GLN A 26 -1.96 -30.65 14.24
N GLN A 27 -1.17 -31.69 14.45
CA GLN A 27 -1.15 -32.98 13.79
C GLN A 27 -2.46 -33.75 13.99
N GLN A 28 -3.02 -34.27 12.90
CA GLN A 28 -3.85 -35.48 12.87
C GLN A 28 -3.40 -36.20 11.58
N GLY A 29 -2.66 -37.28 11.66
CA GLY A 29 -3.21 -38.55 12.12
C GLY A 29 -3.95 -39.21 10.96
N THR A 30 -3.21 -39.61 9.93
CA THR A 30 -3.67 -40.51 8.86
C THR A 30 -4.20 -41.81 9.47
N GLN A 31 -5.50 -42.02 9.36
CA GLN A 31 -6.16 -43.32 9.54
C GLN A 31 -7.04 -43.55 8.30
N PRO A 32 -6.97 -44.74 7.68
CA PRO A 32 -7.63 -45.03 6.42
C PRO A 32 -9.15 -45.21 6.59
N HIS A 33 -9.89 -44.75 5.58
CA HIS A 33 -11.29 -45.09 5.38
C HIS A 33 -11.51 -46.62 5.44
N PRO A 34 -12.43 -47.13 6.27
CA PRO A 34 -13.09 -48.38 5.96
C PRO A 34 -14.18 -48.08 4.92
N GLN A 35 -14.04 -48.74 3.77
CA GLN A 35 -15.08 -48.83 2.75
C GLN A 35 -16.38 -49.29 3.40
N GLN A 36 -17.47 -48.58 3.09
CA GLN A 36 -18.83 -49.08 3.24
C GLN A 36 -18.93 -50.36 2.40
N GLN A 37 -18.88 -51.51 3.06
CA GLN A 37 -19.36 -52.76 2.51
C GLN A 37 -20.72 -53.05 3.13
N ASN A 38 -21.68 -53.23 2.24
CA ASN A 38 -23.05 -53.62 2.52
C ASN A 38 -23.08 -54.77 3.52
N VAL A 39 -23.75 -54.54 4.64
CA VAL A 39 -24.15 -55.60 5.55
C VAL A 39 -25.33 -56.29 4.88
N ASP A 40 -25.07 -57.47 4.33
CA ASP A 40 -26.08 -58.37 3.80
C ASP A 40 -26.93 -58.89 4.97
N GLU A 41 -28.16 -58.37 5.12
CA GLU A 41 -29.20 -58.89 6.02
C GLU A 41 -29.81 -60.19 5.46
N THR A 42 -28.96 -61.18 5.15
CA THR A 42 -29.39 -62.50 4.67
C THR A 42 -28.63 -63.67 5.31
N LEU A 43 -28.21 -63.51 6.57
CA LEU A 43 -27.59 -64.59 7.37
C LEU A 43 -28.53 -65.30 8.35
N PHE A 44 -29.85 -65.08 8.26
CA PHE A 44 -30.88 -65.91 8.90
C PHE A 44 -32.03 -66.14 7.93
N GLY A 45 -31.81 -67.05 6.98
CA GLY A 45 -32.85 -67.55 6.09
C GLY A 45 -33.99 -68.21 6.89
N SER A 46 -35.15 -67.56 6.90
CA SER A 46 -36.42 -68.18 7.28
C SER A 46 -36.97 -68.97 6.08
N PRO A 47 -37.31 -70.26 6.22
CA PRO A 47 -37.72 -71.10 5.11
C PRO A 47 -39.20 -70.90 4.75
N SER A 48 -39.48 -70.85 3.45
CA SER A 48 -40.82 -70.93 2.83
C SER A 48 -41.47 -72.31 3.07
N PRO A 49 -42.80 -72.40 3.21
CA PRO A 49 -43.47 -73.64 3.58
C PRO A 49 -43.63 -74.57 2.37
N ARG A 50 -43.05 -75.78 2.46
CA ARG A 50 -43.46 -76.94 1.65
C ARG A 50 -44.18 -77.94 2.54
N ARG A 51 -45.30 -78.44 2.01
CA ARG A 51 -46.31 -79.33 2.61
C ARG A 51 -45.68 -80.45 3.46
N ARG A 52 -46.10 -80.54 4.73
CA ARG A 52 -45.91 -81.70 5.60
C ARG A 52 -47.06 -82.67 5.38
N ASP A 53 -46.75 -83.88 4.94
CA ASP A 53 -47.56 -85.05 5.27
C ASP A 53 -47.35 -85.36 6.76
N SER A 54 -48.36 -85.06 7.56
CA SER A 54 -48.40 -85.35 8.99
C SER A 54 -49.04 -86.71 9.23
N ASP A 55 -48.25 -87.71 9.61
CA ASP A 55 -48.65 -88.64 10.68
C ASP A 55 -47.46 -89.53 11.07
N LYS A 56 -46.82 -89.23 12.21
CA LYS A 56 -45.89 -90.07 12.98
C LYS A 56 -45.39 -89.28 14.19
N THR A 57 -45.98 -89.54 15.36
CA THR A 57 -45.43 -89.13 16.65
C THR A 57 -44.39 -90.17 17.09
N ILE A 58 -43.18 -89.71 17.41
CA ILE A 58 -42.08 -90.53 17.94
C ILE A 58 -41.99 -90.20 19.43
N GLU A 59 -42.28 -91.17 20.29
CA GLU A 59 -41.99 -91.07 21.73
C GLU A 59 -40.76 -91.92 22.04
N ILE A 60 -39.77 -91.29 22.69
CA ILE A 60 -38.52 -91.94 23.11
C ILE A 60 -38.71 -92.40 24.56
N VAL A 61 -38.74 -93.71 24.79
CA VAL A 61 -38.70 -94.30 26.14
C VAL A 61 -37.44 -95.17 26.24
N GLY A 62 -36.29 -94.54 26.54
CA GLY A 62 -35.02 -95.22 26.82
C GLY A 62 -33.94 -95.11 25.74
N LYS A 63 -32.69 -95.35 26.14
CA LYS A 63 -31.48 -94.86 25.45
C LYS A 63 -31.12 -95.57 24.14
N ASP A 64 -31.64 -96.77 23.83
CA ASP A 64 -31.15 -97.57 22.68
C ASP A 64 -32.21 -98.39 21.89
N THR A 65 -33.51 -98.06 21.93
CA THR A 65 -34.51 -98.77 21.09
C THR A 65 -35.61 -97.84 20.54
N VAL A 66 -35.78 -97.81 19.21
CA VAL A 66 -36.88 -97.11 18.52
C VAL A 66 -37.83 -98.13 17.90
N GLN A 67 -39.08 -98.18 18.36
CA GLN A 67 -40.13 -98.99 17.70
C GLN A 67 -41.01 -98.11 16.81
N LEU A 68 -41.10 -98.47 15.53
CA LEU A 68 -42.02 -97.86 14.56
C LEU A 68 -43.34 -98.64 14.55
N ARG A 69 -44.42 -98.08 15.12
CA ARG A 69 -45.77 -98.63 14.93
C ARG A 69 -46.40 -98.08 13.64
N ARG A 70 -46.77 -98.95 12.71
CA ARG A 70 -47.71 -98.65 11.61
C ARG A 70 -49.14 -98.91 12.12
N LYS A 71 -50.08 -97.98 11.91
CA LYS A 71 -51.51 -98.26 12.08
C LYS A 71 -51.95 -99.22 10.96
N SER A 72 -52.26 -100.47 11.31
CA SER A 72 -53.04 -101.38 10.46
C SER A 72 -54.50 -101.32 10.90
N ASN A 73 -55.38 -100.98 9.97
CA ASN A 73 -56.83 -101.11 10.14
C ASN A 73 -57.17 -102.58 10.37
N ALA A 74 -57.74 -102.88 11.54
CA ALA A 74 -58.38 -104.15 11.82
C ALA A 74 -59.83 -104.07 11.33
N VAL A 75 -60.19 -104.90 10.37
CA VAL A 75 -61.54 -105.43 10.22
C VAL A 75 -61.40 -106.93 10.38
N GLY A 76 -61.85 -107.44 11.54
CA GLY A 76 -61.97 -108.86 11.79
C GLY A 76 -63.24 -109.41 11.15
N ALA A 77 -63.17 -110.64 10.66
CA ALA A 77 -64.32 -111.54 10.61
C ALA A 77 -63.82 -112.98 10.75
N GLU A 78 -64.26 -113.60 11.83
CA GLU A 78 -64.01 -114.96 12.28
C GLU A 78 -64.98 -115.95 11.61
N GLN A 79 -64.59 -117.24 11.59
CA GLN A 79 -65.45 -118.44 11.46
C GLN A 79 -66.05 -118.68 10.05
N LYS A 80 -66.20 -119.89 9.49
CA LYS A 80 -66.36 -121.25 10.02
C LYS A 80 -66.23 -122.27 8.85
N ALA A 81 -65.99 -123.54 9.16
CA ALA A 81 -65.89 -124.64 8.20
C ALA A 81 -67.23 -124.98 7.53
N GLU A 82 -67.21 -125.29 6.23
CA GLU A 82 -68.18 -126.18 5.57
C GLU A 82 -67.44 -127.16 4.67
N ALA A 83 -67.74 -128.45 4.87
CA ALA A 83 -67.14 -129.58 4.19
C ALA A 83 -67.76 -129.75 2.79
N THR A 84 -66.92 -129.64 1.77
CA THR A 84 -67.15 -130.11 0.40
C THR A 84 -65.94 -130.99 0.00
N PRO A 85 -66.10 -131.97 -0.91
CA PRO A 85 -65.20 -133.13 -1.00
C PRO A 85 -63.75 -132.70 -1.26
N ALA A 86 -62.80 -133.32 -0.56
CA ALA A 86 -61.38 -133.04 -0.66
C ALA A 86 -60.87 -133.31 -2.08
N VAL A 87 -60.83 -132.27 -2.92
CA VAL A 87 -60.09 -132.27 -4.17
C VAL A 87 -58.62 -132.07 -3.81
N ILE A 88 -57.90 -133.17 -3.65
CA ILE A 88 -56.45 -133.13 -3.41
C ILE A 88 -55.79 -132.53 -4.66
N CYS A 89 -55.21 -131.34 -4.52
CA CYS A 89 -54.41 -130.72 -5.58
C CYS A 89 -53.19 -131.60 -5.90
N ALA A 90 -52.70 -131.61 -7.15
CA ALA A 90 -51.53 -132.42 -7.53
C ALA A 90 -50.32 -132.19 -6.61
N SER A 91 -50.12 -130.96 -6.15
CA SER A 91 -49.10 -130.61 -5.15
C SER A 91 -49.32 -131.23 -3.77
N GLU A 92 -50.57 -131.41 -3.33
CA GLU A 92 -50.90 -132.11 -2.08
C GLU A 92 -50.85 -133.63 -2.23
N LEU A 93 -51.21 -134.16 -3.41
CA LEU A 93 -51.06 -135.58 -3.73
C LEU A 93 -49.58 -135.97 -3.76
N ASP A 94 -48.73 -135.14 -4.37
CA ASP A 94 -47.28 -135.36 -4.41
C ASP A 94 -46.64 -135.13 -3.02
N ARG A 95 -47.15 -134.19 -2.23
CA ARG A 95 -46.75 -134.02 -0.82
C ARG A 95 -47.13 -135.24 0.02
N LEU A 96 -48.30 -135.86 -0.20
CA LEU A 96 -48.73 -137.08 0.49
C LEU A 96 -47.93 -138.31 0.01
N LYS A 97 -47.66 -138.43 -1.29
CA LYS A 97 -46.80 -139.47 -1.85
C LYS A 97 -45.36 -139.38 -1.31
N ASN A 98 -44.76 -138.19 -1.33
CA ASN A 98 -43.39 -137.98 -0.85
C ASN A 98 -43.25 -138.16 0.67
N ARG A 99 -44.34 -137.94 1.44
CA ARG A 99 -44.37 -138.15 2.90
C ARG A 99 -44.72 -139.59 3.29
N SER A 100 -45.23 -140.39 2.34
CA SER A 100 -45.55 -141.82 2.52
C SER A 100 -44.41 -142.77 2.16
N ILE A 101 -43.32 -142.26 1.59
CA ILE A 101 -42.08 -143.01 1.38
C ILE A 101 -41.37 -143.10 2.74
N ILE A 102 -41.24 -144.32 3.28
CA ILE A 102 -40.48 -144.58 4.51
C ILE A 102 -38.99 -144.42 4.17
N LEU A 103 -38.47 -143.21 4.38
CA LEU A 103 -37.05 -142.91 4.27
C LEU A 103 -36.32 -143.57 5.46
N SER A 104 -35.15 -144.15 5.21
CA SER A 104 -34.27 -144.62 6.29
C SER A 104 -33.83 -143.42 7.16
N ARG A 105 -33.52 -143.64 8.45
CA ARG A 105 -32.96 -142.59 9.33
C ARG A 105 -31.76 -141.88 8.70
N GLU A 106 -30.97 -142.62 7.92
CA GLU A 106 -29.81 -142.11 7.20
C GLU A 106 -30.21 -141.12 6.09
N GLU A 107 -31.31 -141.38 5.37
CA GLU A 107 -31.80 -140.52 4.29
C GLU A 107 -32.48 -139.24 4.83
N GLU A 108 -33.14 -139.30 5.99
CA GLU A 108 -33.67 -138.11 6.68
C GLU A 108 -32.56 -137.18 7.19
N ASP A 109 -31.47 -137.74 7.73
CA ASP A 109 -30.31 -136.98 8.19
C ASP A 109 -29.54 -136.35 7.02
N GLU A 110 -29.48 -137.02 5.87
CA GLU A 110 -28.92 -136.44 4.65
C GLU A 110 -29.73 -135.25 4.13
N VAL A 111 -31.06 -135.33 4.13
CA VAL A 111 -31.92 -134.22 3.71
C VAL A 111 -31.81 -133.03 4.69
N LYS A 112 -31.75 -133.28 6.01
CA LYS A 112 -31.51 -132.23 7.01
C LYS A 112 -30.13 -131.61 6.88
N ARG A 113 -29.09 -132.40 6.64
CA ARG A 113 -27.74 -131.89 6.37
C ARG A 113 -27.71 -131.06 5.09
N ARG A 114 -28.38 -131.46 4.01
CA ARG A 114 -28.51 -130.65 2.79
C ARG A 114 -29.22 -129.32 3.05
N GLN A 115 -30.32 -129.32 3.81
CA GLN A 115 -31.03 -128.09 4.18
C GLN A 115 -30.19 -127.18 5.09
N GLN A 116 -29.45 -127.75 6.05
CA GLN A 116 -28.52 -126.99 6.89
C GLN A 116 -27.39 -126.40 6.07
N MET A 117 -26.81 -127.17 5.15
CA MET A 117 -25.77 -126.70 4.22
C MET A 117 -26.30 -125.57 3.32
N GLU A 118 -27.52 -125.66 2.81
CA GLU A 118 -28.14 -124.58 2.01
C GLU A 118 -28.40 -123.30 2.84
N ILE A 119 -28.86 -123.45 4.09
CA ILE A 119 -29.07 -122.32 5.01
C ILE A 119 -27.74 -121.69 5.39
N GLU A 120 -26.72 -122.50 5.69
CA GLU A 120 -25.37 -122.04 6.00
C GLU A 120 -24.72 -121.36 4.81
N GLU A 121 -24.89 -121.87 3.59
CA GLU A 121 -24.41 -121.25 2.36
C GLU A 121 -25.12 -119.89 2.12
N ARG A 122 -26.42 -119.81 2.38
CA ARG A 122 -27.19 -118.55 2.31
C ARG A 122 -26.76 -117.54 3.37
N MET A 123 -26.45 -118.00 4.58
CA MET A 123 -25.94 -117.19 5.69
C MET A 123 -24.49 -116.74 5.43
N ALA A 124 -23.64 -117.60 4.85
CA ALA A 124 -22.27 -117.28 4.47
C ALA A 124 -22.24 -116.24 3.35
N LYS A 125 -23.08 -116.38 2.31
CA LYS A 125 -23.26 -115.36 1.26
C LYS A 125 -23.74 -114.02 1.83
N SER A 126 -24.61 -114.06 2.84
CA SER A 126 -25.09 -112.84 3.52
C SER A 126 -24.03 -112.20 4.42
N LYS A 127 -23.23 -112.99 5.14
CA LYS A 127 -22.08 -112.51 5.95
C LYS A 127 -21.00 -111.91 5.07
N ALA A 128 -20.55 -112.60 4.02
CA ALA A 128 -19.57 -112.07 3.07
C ALA A 128 -20.03 -110.76 2.41
N ARG A 129 -21.35 -110.61 2.15
CA ARG A 129 -21.92 -109.35 1.66
C ARG A 129 -21.90 -108.25 2.72
N LYS A 130 -22.18 -108.56 3.98
CA LYS A 130 -22.05 -107.59 5.10
C LYS A 130 -20.60 -107.18 5.32
N ASP A 131 -19.66 -108.13 5.29
CA ASP A 131 -18.24 -107.85 5.50
C ASP A 131 -17.66 -107.00 4.36
N ARG A 132 -18.08 -107.22 3.11
CA ARG A 132 -17.74 -106.33 1.98
C ARG A 132 -18.32 -104.92 2.15
N ILE A 133 -19.54 -104.79 2.67
CA ILE A 133 -20.16 -103.48 2.92
C ILE A 133 -19.41 -102.76 4.04
N LEU A 134 -19.05 -103.46 5.12
CA LEU A 134 -18.24 -102.91 6.22
C LEU A 134 -16.85 -102.46 5.75
N ALA A 135 -16.16 -103.28 4.94
CA ALA A 135 -14.87 -102.89 4.36
C ALA A 135 -14.98 -101.66 3.46
N MET A 136 -16.01 -101.59 2.60
CA MET A 136 -16.27 -100.40 1.78
C MET A 136 -16.68 -99.17 2.60
N GLU A 137 -17.39 -99.35 3.72
CA GLU A 137 -17.71 -98.27 4.67
C GLU A 137 -16.46 -97.76 5.40
N GLU A 138 -15.54 -98.64 5.79
CA GLU A 138 -14.26 -98.25 6.39
C GLU A 138 -13.38 -97.49 5.39
N GLU A 139 -13.30 -97.94 4.13
CA GLU A 139 -12.58 -97.22 3.07
C GLU A 139 -13.22 -95.86 2.76
N ARG A 140 -14.56 -95.77 2.72
CA ARG A 140 -15.26 -94.48 2.59
C ARG A 140 -14.99 -93.55 3.77
N ARG A 141 -14.90 -94.08 4.99
CA ARG A 141 -14.64 -93.27 6.19
C ARG A 141 -13.21 -92.76 6.22
N ARG A 142 -12.23 -93.54 5.74
CA ARG A 142 -10.82 -93.10 5.63
C ARG A 142 -10.61 -92.09 4.50
N ASN A 143 -11.30 -92.26 3.38
CA ASN A 143 -11.22 -91.37 2.23
C ASN A 143 -12.26 -90.24 2.26
N ALA A 144 -12.92 -90.03 3.39
CA ALA A 144 -13.84 -88.93 3.56
C ALA A 144 -13.07 -87.61 3.40
N PRO A 145 -13.46 -86.72 2.46
CA PRO A 145 -12.78 -85.44 2.28
C PRO A 145 -12.96 -84.60 3.55
N LEU A 146 -11.89 -83.92 3.97
CA LEU A 146 -11.95 -82.99 5.11
C LEU A 146 -13.09 -81.98 4.89
N THR A 147 -13.82 -81.73 5.96
CA THR A 147 -14.88 -80.73 6.03
C THR A 147 -14.28 -79.34 5.76
N GLU A 148 -15.05 -78.40 5.21
CA GLU A 148 -14.54 -77.05 4.91
C GLU A 148 -13.93 -76.36 6.13
N ALA A 149 -14.56 -76.50 7.30
CA ALA A 149 -14.01 -76.03 8.58
C ALA A 149 -12.67 -76.68 8.95
N GLU A 150 -12.48 -77.97 8.65
CA GLU A 150 -11.23 -78.69 8.94
C GLU A 150 -10.12 -78.29 7.96
N LYS A 151 -10.46 -77.96 6.71
CA LYS A 151 -9.53 -77.41 5.72
C LYS A 151 -9.06 -76.02 6.12
N GLU A 152 -9.97 -75.15 6.56
CA GLU A 152 -9.64 -73.82 7.08
C GLU A 152 -8.78 -73.90 8.35
N GLU A 153 -9.09 -74.82 9.25
CA GLU A 153 -8.26 -75.04 10.43
C GLU A 153 -6.86 -75.56 10.04
N HIS A 154 -6.77 -76.43 9.03
CA HIS A 154 -5.49 -76.93 8.52
C HIS A 154 -4.67 -75.84 7.82
N THR A 155 -5.28 -74.97 7.01
CA THR A 155 -4.58 -73.84 6.38
C THR A 155 -4.14 -72.81 7.41
N HIS A 156 -4.99 -72.53 8.41
CA HIS A 156 -4.63 -71.66 9.52
C HIS A 156 -3.48 -72.25 10.34
N LYS A 157 -3.54 -73.54 10.69
CA LYS A 157 -2.44 -74.25 11.38
C LYS A 157 -1.15 -74.20 10.57
N ASN A 158 -1.21 -74.44 9.27
CA ASN A 158 -0.05 -74.37 8.40
C ASN A 158 0.52 -72.94 8.30
N SER A 159 -0.33 -71.92 8.20
CA SER A 159 0.12 -70.52 8.21
C SER A 159 0.79 -70.14 9.53
N VAL A 160 0.27 -70.64 10.66
CA VAL A 160 0.90 -70.43 11.98
C VAL A 160 2.23 -71.18 12.09
N LEU A 161 2.31 -72.42 11.58
CA LEU A 161 3.55 -73.20 11.56
C LEU A 161 4.60 -72.55 10.66
N GLN A 162 4.22 -72.10 9.46
CA GLN A 162 5.09 -71.40 8.54
C GLN A 162 5.59 -70.08 9.14
N ARG A 163 4.71 -69.31 9.78
CA ARG A 163 5.11 -68.08 10.49
C ARG A 163 6.03 -68.37 11.68
N ALA A 164 5.83 -69.50 12.35
CA ALA A 164 6.73 -69.92 13.43
C ALA A 164 8.10 -70.33 12.89
N GLU A 165 8.16 -71.00 11.75
CA GLU A 165 9.38 -71.33 11.02
C GLU A 165 10.12 -70.06 10.56
N GLU A 166 9.43 -69.10 9.95
CA GLU A 166 9.98 -67.80 9.57
C GLU A 166 10.57 -67.04 10.77
N LEU A 167 9.90 -67.08 11.93
CA LEU A 167 10.41 -66.45 13.16
C LEU A 167 11.63 -67.17 13.73
N LEU A 168 11.78 -68.47 13.51
CA LEU A 168 12.98 -69.22 13.89
C LEU A 168 14.13 -68.87 12.94
N ASP A 169 13.86 -68.80 11.63
CA ASP A 169 14.83 -68.37 10.62
C ASP A 169 15.31 -66.93 10.87
N GLU A 170 14.42 -66.01 11.28
CA GLU A 170 14.78 -64.64 11.67
C GLU A 170 15.68 -64.58 12.92
N GLN A 171 15.67 -65.63 13.76
CA GLN A 171 16.54 -65.72 14.93
C GLN A 171 17.95 -66.21 14.60
N GLU A 172 18.20 -66.73 13.40
CA GLU A 172 19.54 -67.07 12.93
C GLU A 172 20.41 -65.82 12.83
N ASP A 173 21.66 -65.89 13.29
CA ASP A 173 22.51 -64.71 13.43
C ASP A 173 22.93 -64.10 12.08
N GLU A 174 23.07 -64.92 11.04
CA GLU A 174 23.33 -64.44 9.67
C GLU A 174 22.12 -63.67 9.12
N VAL A 175 20.90 -64.14 9.39
CA VAL A 175 19.66 -63.46 8.97
C VAL A 175 19.49 -62.14 9.70
N LYS A 176 19.85 -62.05 10.99
CA LYS A 176 19.91 -60.76 11.71
C LYS A 176 20.92 -59.80 11.09
N HIS A 177 22.08 -60.29 10.65
CA HIS A 177 23.07 -59.46 9.97
C HIS A 177 22.56 -58.96 8.61
N LEU A 178 21.91 -59.82 7.82
CA LEU A 178 21.25 -59.43 6.57
C LEU A 178 20.13 -58.41 6.80
N ASN A 179 19.36 -58.56 7.88
CA ASN A 179 18.35 -57.59 8.29
C ASN A 179 18.97 -56.24 8.67
N GLN A 180 20.13 -56.24 9.34
CA GLN A 180 20.89 -55.02 9.62
C GLN A 180 21.37 -54.33 8.32
N MET A 181 21.89 -55.10 7.35
CA MET A 181 22.31 -54.56 6.05
C MET A 181 21.12 -54.01 5.26
N THR A 182 19.98 -54.70 5.31
CA THR A 182 18.72 -54.27 4.65
C THR A 182 18.20 -52.99 5.27
N LEU A 183 18.25 -52.87 6.60
CA LEU A 183 17.88 -51.65 7.30
C LEU A 183 18.81 -50.50 6.91
N TYR A 184 20.12 -50.74 6.87
CA TYR A 184 21.09 -49.73 6.43
C TYR A 184 20.82 -49.28 5.00
N ALA A 185 20.55 -50.20 4.07
CA ALA A 185 20.20 -49.87 2.69
C ALA A 185 18.94 -49.00 2.61
N LYS A 186 17.88 -49.34 3.36
CA LYS A 186 16.66 -48.53 3.45
C LYS A 186 16.92 -47.13 4.01
N VAL A 187 17.75 -47.01 5.04
CA VAL A 187 18.09 -45.70 5.62
C VAL A 187 18.96 -44.89 4.66
N ALA A 188 19.90 -45.54 3.97
CA ALA A 188 20.77 -44.89 2.98
C ALA A 188 19.96 -44.34 1.80
N THR A 189 18.99 -45.08 1.26
CA THR A 189 18.14 -44.60 0.16
C THR A 189 17.28 -43.42 0.57
N VAL A 190 16.68 -43.46 1.78
CA VAL A 190 15.93 -42.31 2.31
C VAL A 190 16.84 -41.11 2.52
N ARG A 191 18.06 -41.32 3.02
CA ARG A 191 19.04 -40.24 3.20
C ARG A 191 19.48 -39.62 1.87
N GLU A 192 19.70 -40.42 0.84
CA GLU A 192 20.03 -39.93 -0.50
C GLU A 192 18.88 -39.10 -1.08
N ALA A 193 17.63 -39.56 -0.93
CA ALA A 193 16.45 -38.80 -1.33
C ALA A 193 16.35 -37.46 -0.57
N GLN A 194 16.56 -37.45 0.75
CA GLN A 194 16.58 -36.23 1.56
C GLN A 194 17.71 -35.26 1.16
N ILE A 195 18.88 -35.77 0.79
CA ILE A 195 19.99 -34.95 0.29
C ILE A 195 19.64 -34.33 -1.06
N ALA A 196 19.01 -35.09 -1.96
CA ALA A 196 18.54 -34.58 -3.24
C ALA A 196 17.47 -33.48 -3.07
N GLU A 197 16.46 -33.73 -2.25
CA GLU A 197 15.41 -32.76 -1.90
C GLU A 197 16.02 -31.48 -1.30
N ARG A 198 16.96 -31.61 -0.36
CA ARG A 198 17.64 -30.45 0.22
C ARG A 198 18.43 -29.65 -0.80
N LYS A 199 19.04 -30.30 -1.80
CA LYS A 199 19.75 -29.60 -2.89
C LYS A 199 18.78 -28.87 -3.81
N GLU A 200 17.62 -29.44 -4.10
CA GLU A 200 16.58 -28.77 -4.89
C GLU A 200 16.04 -27.53 -4.16
N ILE A 201 15.68 -27.67 -2.87
CA ILE A 201 15.24 -26.54 -2.04
C ILE A 201 16.31 -25.43 -1.99
N LEU A 202 17.60 -25.78 -1.94
CA LEU A 202 18.67 -24.79 -1.94
C LEU A 202 18.75 -24.04 -3.29
N ARG A 203 18.63 -24.78 -4.41
CA ARG A 203 18.60 -24.18 -5.75
C ARG A 203 17.40 -23.26 -5.94
N GLU A 204 16.21 -23.68 -5.51
CA GLU A 204 15.00 -22.85 -5.56
C GLU A 204 15.18 -21.56 -4.76
N LYS A 205 15.75 -21.64 -3.55
CA LYS A 205 16.08 -20.45 -2.76
C LYS A 205 17.08 -19.52 -3.45
N GLU A 206 18.13 -20.07 -4.05
CA GLU A 206 19.10 -19.27 -4.81
C GLU A 206 18.46 -18.62 -6.05
N ASP A 207 17.51 -19.29 -6.72
CA ASP A 207 16.75 -18.74 -7.84
C ASP A 207 15.79 -17.63 -7.36
N GLU A 208 15.11 -17.82 -6.22
CA GLU A 208 14.25 -16.82 -5.59
C GLU A 208 15.04 -15.58 -5.16
N GLU A 209 16.21 -15.75 -4.52
CA GLU A 209 17.12 -14.66 -4.16
C GLU A 209 17.56 -13.89 -5.41
N ARG A 210 17.94 -14.59 -6.49
CA ARG A 210 18.27 -13.96 -7.78
C ARG A 210 17.10 -13.19 -8.39
N GLN A 211 15.87 -13.69 -8.26
CA GLN A 211 14.67 -12.97 -8.72
C GLN A 211 14.41 -11.72 -7.88
N LEU A 212 14.58 -11.78 -6.57
CA LEU A 212 14.44 -10.63 -5.67
C LEU A 212 15.49 -9.57 -5.97
N ASP A 213 16.74 -9.95 -6.16
CA ASP A 213 17.83 -9.03 -6.54
C ASP A 213 17.54 -8.33 -7.88
N LEU A 214 17.05 -9.08 -8.87
CA LEU A 214 16.63 -8.52 -10.15
C LEU A 214 15.46 -7.54 -9.98
N MET A 215 14.47 -7.86 -9.15
CA MET A 215 13.33 -6.98 -8.87
C MET A 215 13.78 -5.69 -8.18
N MET A 216 14.69 -5.77 -7.20
CA MET A 216 15.29 -4.61 -6.55
C MET A 216 16.07 -3.74 -7.55
N GLU A 217 16.83 -4.35 -8.45
CA GLU A 217 17.58 -3.61 -9.48
C GLU A 217 16.64 -2.92 -10.48
N ILE A 218 15.55 -3.59 -10.88
CA ILE A 218 14.51 -3.00 -11.72
C ILE A 218 13.86 -1.80 -11.01
N GLU A 219 13.54 -1.90 -9.73
CA GLU A 219 13.00 -0.79 -8.95
C GLU A 219 14.00 0.37 -8.83
N ARG A 220 15.28 0.07 -8.60
CA ARG A 220 16.36 1.06 -8.59
C ARG A 220 16.46 1.79 -9.92
N LEU A 221 16.46 1.07 -11.04
CA LEU A 221 16.51 1.64 -12.39
C LEU A 221 15.26 2.48 -12.70
N LYS A 222 14.06 2.05 -12.28
CA LYS A 222 12.83 2.84 -12.40
C LYS A 222 12.92 4.14 -11.60
N ALA A 223 13.42 4.09 -10.36
CA ALA A 223 13.60 5.28 -9.53
C ALA A 223 14.59 6.27 -10.16
N LEU A 224 15.71 5.78 -10.70
CA LEU A 224 16.67 6.59 -11.44
C LEU A 224 16.04 7.24 -12.68
N LYS A 225 15.26 6.47 -13.47
CA LYS A 225 14.55 6.98 -14.65
C LYS A 225 13.56 8.09 -14.28
N VAL A 226 12.81 7.93 -13.19
CA VAL A 226 11.88 8.97 -12.71
C VAL A 226 12.64 10.23 -12.26
N ALA A 227 13.79 10.08 -11.61
CA ALA A 227 14.64 11.21 -11.22
C ALA A 227 15.19 11.95 -12.45
N GLU A 228 15.67 11.21 -13.47
CA GLU A 228 16.15 11.76 -14.73
C GLU A 228 15.03 12.51 -15.48
N GLU A 229 13.82 11.94 -15.55
CA GLU A 229 12.67 12.62 -16.15
C GLU A 229 12.29 13.91 -15.42
N ARG A 230 12.38 13.93 -14.09
CA ARG A 230 12.17 15.16 -13.29
C ARG A 230 13.25 16.21 -13.56
N GLU A 231 14.50 15.80 -13.74
CA GLU A 231 15.59 16.71 -14.09
C GLU A 231 15.43 17.27 -15.51
N LYS A 232 15.08 16.44 -16.49
CA LYS A 232 14.76 16.87 -17.86
C LYS A 232 13.64 17.91 -17.87
N LYS A 233 12.54 17.66 -17.13
CA LYS A 233 11.45 18.64 -16.99
C LYS A 233 11.92 19.97 -16.39
N ARG A 234 12.71 19.92 -15.31
CA ARG A 234 13.28 21.14 -14.70
C ARG A 234 14.18 21.89 -15.69
N ALA A 235 15.00 21.19 -16.47
CA ALA A 235 15.86 21.80 -17.48
C ALA A 235 15.05 22.42 -18.64
N GLU A 236 13.97 21.77 -19.08
CA GLU A 236 13.04 22.31 -20.08
C GLU A 236 12.33 23.56 -19.57
N ASP A 237 11.84 23.55 -18.34
CA ASP A 237 11.18 24.71 -17.72
C ASP A 237 12.16 25.88 -17.55
N GLN A 238 13.41 25.61 -17.16
CA GLN A 238 14.47 26.62 -17.13
C GLN A 238 14.76 27.20 -18.52
N ARG A 239 14.82 26.35 -19.56
CA ARG A 239 14.99 26.83 -20.95
C ARG A 239 13.82 27.68 -21.40
N ARG A 240 12.57 27.28 -21.10
CA ARG A 240 11.37 28.08 -21.40
C ARG A 240 11.40 29.41 -20.66
N GLY A 241 11.74 29.43 -19.37
CA GLY A 241 11.90 30.66 -18.60
C GLY A 241 12.98 31.57 -19.18
N ALA A 242 14.12 31.02 -19.60
CA ALA A 242 15.18 31.77 -20.26
C ALA A 242 14.73 32.37 -21.60
N LEU A 243 13.97 31.62 -22.41
CA LEU A 243 13.42 32.12 -23.68
C LEU A 243 12.49 33.31 -23.47
N VAL A 244 11.59 33.24 -22.48
CA VAL A 244 10.69 34.35 -22.14
C VAL A 244 11.46 35.60 -21.72
N ILE A 245 12.53 35.46 -20.92
CA ILE A 245 13.38 36.60 -20.53
C ILE A 245 14.08 37.21 -21.75
N VAL A 246 14.60 36.38 -22.66
CA VAL A 246 15.23 36.85 -23.90
C VAL A 246 14.21 37.62 -24.75
N GLU A 247 12.97 37.13 -24.86
CA GLU A 247 11.89 37.82 -25.58
C GLU A 247 11.55 39.16 -24.91
N GLN A 248 11.41 39.20 -23.59
CA GLN A 248 11.20 40.45 -22.84
C GLN A 248 12.33 41.46 -23.03
N ILE A 249 13.59 41.02 -23.12
CA ILE A 249 14.73 41.89 -23.40
C ILE A 249 14.62 42.48 -24.81
N LYS A 250 14.28 41.65 -25.81
CA LYS A 250 14.06 42.10 -27.19
C LYS A 250 12.92 43.12 -27.26
N ASP A 251 11.80 42.87 -26.58
CA ASP A 251 10.66 43.79 -26.54
C ASP A 251 11.04 45.14 -25.91
N ARG A 252 11.78 45.12 -24.79
CA ARG A 252 12.28 46.35 -24.16
C ARG A 252 13.28 47.08 -25.05
N GLN A 253 14.15 46.37 -25.77
CA GLN A 253 15.05 47.00 -26.74
C GLN A 253 14.27 47.65 -27.88
N ALA A 254 13.26 46.97 -28.42
CA ALA A 254 12.38 47.53 -29.44
C ALA A 254 11.56 48.73 -28.95
N GLN A 255 11.17 48.76 -27.68
CA GLN A 255 10.55 49.94 -27.05
C GLN A 255 11.55 51.10 -26.93
N ARG A 256 12.79 50.85 -26.47
CA ARG A 256 13.82 51.90 -26.42
C ARG A 256 14.09 52.51 -27.79
N ILE A 257 14.20 51.69 -28.84
CA ILE A 257 14.40 52.17 -30.20
C ILE A 257 13.22 53.06 -30.64
N ARG A 258 11.98 52.63 -30.38
CA ARG A 258 10.78 53.45 -30.67
C ARG A 258 10.76 54.78 -29.91
N ASP A 259 11.15 54.78 -28.64
CA ASP A 259 11.23 56.00 -27.83
C ASP A 259 12.35 56.94 -28.33
N GLU A 260 13.47 56.38 -28.79
CA GLU A 260 14.57 57.14 -29.42
C GLU A 260 14.12 57.75 -30.75
N GLU A 261 13.43 56.99 -31.60
CA GLU A 261 12.84 57.49 -32.85
C GLU A 261 11.83 58.63 -32.59
N LEU A 262 10.96 58.49 -31.58
CA LEU A 262 10.03 59.56 -31.18
C LEU A 262 10.76 60.81 -30.72
N ARG A 263 11.80 60.67 -29.89
CA ARG A 263 12.63 61.81 -29.46
C ARG A 263 13.35 62.47 -30.64
N GLU A 264 13.78 61.70 -31.64
CA GLU A 264 14.37 62.26 -32.85
C GLU A 264 13.35 63.04 -33.69
N GLN A 265 12.12 62.53 -33.81
CA GLN A 265 11.02 63.25 -34.46
C GLN A 265 10.69 64.56 -33.72
N GLU A 266 10.61 64.53 -32.39
CA GLU A 266 10.42 65.72 -31.56
C GLU A 266 11.57 66.73 -31.73
N LYS A 267 12.82 66.26 -31.73
CA LYS A 267 13.99 67.10 -32.00
C LYS A 267 13.90 67.77 -33.37
N TYR A 268 13.53 67.02 -34.41
CA TYR A 268 13.39 67.54 -35.77
C TYR A 268 12.26 68.58 -35.84
N TYR A 269 11.14 68.34 -35.15
CA TYR A 269 10.04 69.29 -35.05
C TYR A 269 10.47 70.60 -34.38
N VAL A 270 11.18 70.51 -33.24
CA VAL A 270 11.71 71.68 -32.52
C VAL A 270 12.73 72.44 -33.37
N LEU A 271 13.64 71.75 -34.05
CA LEU A 271 14.61 72.35 -34.98
C LEU A 271 13.90 73.14 -36.08
N ARG A 272 12.88 72.54 -36.71
CA ARG A 272 12.08 73.22 -37.75
C ARG A 272 11.37 74.46 -37.22
N GLN A 273 10.86 74.41 -35.98
CA GLN A 273 10.22 75.55 -35.34
C GLN A 273 11.22 76.68 -35.01
N ILE A 274 12.43 76.32 -34.55
CA ILE A 274 13.52 77.27 -34.32
C ILE A 274 13.93 77.95 -35.63
N ASP A 275 14.06 77.19 -36.72
CA ASP A 275 14.45 77.76 -38.01
C ASP A 275 13.37 78.69 -38.59
N ALA A 276 12.08 78.36 -38.42
CA ALA A 276 10.98 79.26 -38.76
C ALA A 276 11.01 80.57 -37.95
N LEU A 277 11.25 80.49 -36.64
CA LEU A 277 11.39 81.69 -35.78
C LEU A 277 12.60 82.55 -36.19
N LYS A 278 13.73 81.92 -36.53
CA LYS A 278 14.90 82.67 -37.04
C LYS A 278 14.60 83.39 -38.35
N GLU A 279 13.85 82.76 -39.27
CA GLU A 279 13.43 83.41 -40.51
C GLU A 279 12.50 84.61 -40.26
N GLU A 280 11.59 84.51 -39.28
CA GLU A 280 10.74 85.62 -38.84
C GLU A 280 11.55 86.75 -38.20
N GLU A 281 12.51 86.44 -37.30
CA GLU A 281 13.42 87.44 -36.72
C GLU A 281 14.24 88.17 -37.78
N VAL A 282 14.72 87.47 -38.81
CA VAL A 282 15.45 88.08 -39.93
C VAL A 282 14.54 89.02 -40.73
N LYS A 283 13.29 88.63 -41.00
CA LYS A 283 12.31 89.49 -41.69
C LYS A 283 11.97 90.72 -40.86
N GLU A 284 11.77 90.58 -39.55
CA GLU A 284 11.55 91.72 -38.66
C GLU A 284 12.75 92.66 -38.61
N ARG A 285 13.97 92.13 -38.58
CA ARG A 285 15.19 92.94 -38.59
C ARG A 285 15.30 93.76 -39.87
N LEU A 286 15.07 93.13 -41.02
CA LEU A 286 15.06 93.82 -42.32
C LEU A 286 13.96 94.88 -42.39
N ALA A 287 12.75 94.60 -41.89
CA ALA A 287 11.66 95.57 -41.84
C ALA A 287 11.98 96.78 -40.93
N LYS A 288 12.64 96.56 -39.79
CA LYS A 288 13.12 97.62 -38.90
C LYS A 288 14.22 98.46 -39.55
N GLU A 289 15.16 97.85 -40.26
CA GLU A 289 16.20 98.55 -41.02
C GLU A 289 15.60 99.41 -42.14
N GLU A 290 14.62 98.90 -42.89
CA GLU A 290 13.91 99.65 -43.92
C GLU A 290 13.09 100.82 -43.34
N ALA A 291 12.40 100.61 -42.22
CA ALA A 291 11.67 101.67 -41.52
C ALA A 291 12.62 102.77 -41.00
N ALA A 292 13.77 102.37 -40.44
CA ALA A 292 14.80 103.30 -39.99
C ALA A 292 15.42 104.09 -41.16
N ARG A 293 15.61 103.45 -42.33
CA ARG A 293 16.08 104.12 -43.55
C ARG A 293 15.07 105.18 -44.03
N ARG A 294 13.78 104.85 -44.10
CA ARG A 294 12.72 105.81 -44.49
C ARG A 294 12.67 107.00 -43.56
N LEU A 295 12.68 106.77 -42.25
CA LEU A 295 12.70 107.84 -41.25
C LEU A 295 13.94 108.74 -41.41
N ARG A 296 15.10 108.17 -41.74
CA ARG A 296 16.33 108.93 -41.97
C ARG A 296 16.26 109.78 -43.25
N GLU A 297 15.64 109.26 -44.31
CA GLU A 297 15.38 110.00 -45.55
C GLU A 297 14.43 111.18 -45.30
N GLU A 298 13.32 110.96 -44.60
CA GLU A 298 12.37 112.03 -44.21
C GLU A 298 13.03 113.11 -43.34
N VAL A 299 13.85 112.73 -42.36
CA VAL A 299 14.60 113.69 -41.52
C VAL A 299 15.61 114.49 -42.35
N ASN A 300 16.26 113.87 -43.33
CA ASN A 300 17.21 114.56 -44.20
C ASN A 300 16.49 115.56 -45.13
N GLU A 301 15.31 115.22 -45.64
CA GLU A 301 14.49 116.13 -46.45
C GLU A 301 14.05 117.35 -45.64
N VAL A 302 13.51 117.16 -44.43
CA VAL A 302 13.12 118.24 -43.52
C VAL A 302 14.31 119.13 -43.15
N ASN A 303 15.49 118.54 -42.93
CA ASN A 303 16.71 119.30 -42.66
C ASN A 303 17.20 120.10 -43.88
N ALA A 304 17.07 119.56 -45.09
CA ALA A 304 17.40 120.27 -46.32
C ALA A 304 16.45 121.45 -46.59
N GLU A 305 15.15 121.26 -46.34
CA GLU A 305 14.15 122.33 -46.39
C GLU A 305 14.43 123.42 -45.35
N ALA A 306 14.77 123.03 -44.12
CA ALA A 306 15.15 123.97 -43.07
C ALA A 306 16.42 124.78 -43.41
N PHE A 307 17.36 124.19 -44.15
CA PHE A 307 18.56 124.89 -44.63
C PHE A 307 18.21 125.94 -45.70
N LYS A 308 17.36 125.61 -46.67
CA LYS A 308 16.89 126.55 -47.70
C LYS A 308 16.18 127.77 -47.11
N VAL A 309 15.29 127.54 -46.14
CA VAL A 309 14.59 128.64 -45.43
C VAL A 309 15.56 129.55 -44.67
N LYS A 310 16.68 129.01 -44.15
CA LYS A 310 17.73 129.81 -43.51
C LYS A 310 18.52 130.64 -44.53
N GLU A 311 18.86 130.08 -45.69
CA GLU A 311 19.55 130.81 -46.75
C GLU A 311 18.70 131.97 -47.30
N GLU A 312 17.40 131.76 -47.49
CA GLU A 312 16.47 132.81 -47.93
C GLU A 312 16.36 133.96 -46.92
N ARG A 313 16.35 133.65 -45.61
CA ARG A 313 16.38 134.67 -44.55
C ARG A 313 17.69 135.44 -44.54
N ALA A 314 18.83 134.77 -44.71
CA ALA A 314 20.14 135.42 -44.76
C ALA A 314 20.28 136.37 -45.97
N LEU A 315 19.75 135.99 -47.14
CA LEU A 315 19.71 136.84 -48.33
C LEU A 315 18.81 138.08 -48.12
N ALA A 316 17.67 137.93 -47.42
CA ALA A 316 16.81 139.06 -47.07
C ALA A 316 17.52 140.05 -46.12
N GLU A 317 18.23 139.54 -45.10
CA GLU A 317 19.00 140.36 -44.17
C GLU A 317 20.13 141.14 -44.87
N GLN A 318 20.81 140.56 -45.86
CA GLN A 318 21.85 141.25 -46.64
C GLN A 318 21.30 142.42 -47.47
N LEU A 319 20.09 142.28 -48.03
CA LEU A 319 19.43 143.34 -48.79
C LEU A 319 18.95 144.49 -47.88
N GLU A 320 18.57 144.20 -46.64
CA GLU A 320 18.23 145.23 -45.65
C GLU A 320 19.48 145.95 -45.13
N GLN A 321 20.60 145.24 -44.95
CA GLN A 321 21.87 145.85 -44.56
C GLN A 321 22.42 146.82 -45.62
N GLN A 322 22.27 146.52 -46.91
CA GLN A 322 22.67 147.46 -47.98
C GLN A 322 21.85 148.75 -47.95
N LYS A 323 20.55 148.68 -47.66
CA LYS A 323 19.67 149.86 -47.50
C LYS A 323 20.05 150.72 -46.29
N ILE A 324 20.55 150.12 -45.21
CA ILE A 324 21.01 150.82 -44.01
C ILE A 324 22.32 151.58 -44.28
N VAL A 325 23.24 151.01 -45.06
CA VAL A 325 24.52 151.63 -45.41
C VAL A 325 24.34 152.89 -46.27
N ASP A 326 23.39 152.87 -47.20
CA ASP A 326 23.09 154.04 -48.05
C ASP A 326 22.43 155.18 -47.25
N TYR A 327 21.59 154.85 -46.26
CA TYR A 327 21.00 155.84 -45.34
C TYR A 327 22.05 156.49 -44.40
N LEU A 328 23.06 155.73 -43.96
CA LEU A 328 24.14 156.23 -43.10
C LEU A 328 25.09 157.19 -43.84
N ARG A 329 25.39 156.95 -45.12
CA ARG A 329 26.22 157.85 -45.96
C ARG A 329 25.65 159.26 -46.11
N ASP A 330 24.32 159.39 -46.11
CA ASP A 330 23.61 160.67 -46.21
C ASP A 330 23.39 161.38 -44.87
N LYS A 331 23.60 160.66 -43.76
CA LYS A 331 23.56 161.17 -42.39
C LYS A 331 24.94 161.69 -41.94
N ASP A 332 26.01 160.99 -42.28
CA ASP A 332 27.40 161.36 -41.92
C ASP A 332 27.85 162.71 -42.50
N LYS A 333 27.31 163.14 -43.65
CA LYS A 333 27.56 164.48 -44.20
C LYS A 333 26.95 165.62 -43.38
N ARG A 334 25.90 165.33 -42.59
CA ARG A 334 25.20 166.29 -41.72
C ARG A 334 25.73 166.29 -40.27
N GLU A 335 26.38 165.21 -39.83
CA GLU A 335 26.93 165.10 -38.46
C GLU A 335 28.37 165.62 -38.31
N ARG A 336 29.17 165.70 -39.40
CA ARG A 336 30.51 166.33 -39.41
C ARG A 336 30.52 167.81 -38.97
N GLU A 337 29.40 168.51 -39.12
CA GLU A 337 29.25 169.91 -38.68
C GLU A 337 28.91 170.02 -37.19
N ARG A 338 28.46 168.93 -36.54
CA ARG A 338 28.09 168.87 -35.11
C ARG A 338 29.14 168.18 -34.23
N GLU A 339 29.96 167.31 -34.80
CA GLU A 339 30.99 166.54 -34.07
C GLU A 339 32.20 167.38 -33.62
N ALA A 340 32.43 168.56 -34.21
CA ALA A 340 33.50 169.46 -33.75
C ALA A 340 33.22 170.05 -32.35
N GLU A 341 31.95 170.11 -31.91
CA GLU A 341 31.56 170.72 -30.63
C GLU A 341 31.51 169.70 -29.46
N LEU A 342 31.29 168.41 -29.74
CA LEU A 342 31.04 167.39 -28.70
C LEU A 342 32.26 166.51 -28.36
N MET A 343 33.32 166.54 -29.16
CA MET A 343 34.56 165.76 -28.98
C MET A 343 35.43 166.16 -27.78
N ARG A 344 35.09 167.23 -27.03
CA ARG A 344 35.89 167.67 -25.88
C ARG A 344 35.45 167.09 -24.52
N ILE A 345 34.29 166.45 -24.42
CA ILE A 345 33.67 166.13 -23.11
C ILE A 345 33.41 164.62 -22.91
N ALA A 346 33.34 163.79 -23.96
CA ALA A 346 32.92 162.38 -23.85
C ALA A 346 34.08 161.35 -23.70
N ALA A 347 35.34 161.76 -23.82
CA ALA A 347 36.47 160.82 -23.87
C ALA A 347 36.97 160.34 -22.48
N GLU A 348 36.38 160.80 -21.37
CA GLU A 348 36.97 160.56 -20.05
C GLU A 348 36.33 159.42 -19.23
N LYS A 349 35.11 158.94 -19.48
CA LYS A 349 34.46 157.99 -18.52
C LYS A 349 33.44 156.97 -19.04
N GLU A 350 33.77 156.08 -19.99
CA GLU A 350 32.98 154.83 -20.09
C GLU A 350 33.68 153.66 -20.78
N ARG A 351 34.78 153.17 -20.19
CA ARG A 351 35.42 151.91 -20.60
C ARG A 351 35.54 150.86 -19.50
N GLU A 352 34.78 150.96 -18.40
CA GLU A 352 35.00 150.07 -17.25
C GLU A 352 33.84 149.20 -16.73
N VAL A 353 32.63 149.20 -17.30
CA VAL A 353 31.54 148.36 -16.72
C VAL A 353 30.81 147.51 -17.76
N ALA A 354 31.58 146.73 -18.53
CA ALA A 354 31.07 145.73 -19.47
C ALA A 354 31.47 144.28 -19.11
N ARG A 355 31.86 143.98 -17.86
CA ARG A 355 32.40 142.63 -17.57
C ARG A 355 32.17 142.09 -16.16
N LEU A 356 30.91 141.83 -15.78
CA LEU A 356 30.45 140.61 -15.03
C LEU A 356 29.24 140.88 -14.11
N ARG A 357 28.17 140.12 -14.33
CA ARG A 357 27.26 139.48 -13.35
C ARG A 357 26.04 138.97 -14.14
N ALA A 358 26.09 137.79 -14.77
CA ALA A 358 26.23 136.48 -14.14
C ALA A 358 25.17 136.19 -13.04
N LEU A 359 23.98 136.81 -13.10
CA LEU A 359 22.88 136.45 -12.20
C LEU A 359 21.60 136.07 -12.96
N GLN A 360 21.80 135.26 -14.00
CA GLN A 360 20.79 134.40 -14.63
C GLN A 360 20.49 133.16 -13.75
N GLU A 361 20.46 133.32 -12.42
CA GLU A 361 20.15 132.26 -11.46
C GLU A 361 18.85 132.61 -10.72
N LYS A 362 17.75 132.71 -11.47
CA LYS A 362 16.42 132.90 -10.87
C LYS A 362 15.24 132.37 -11.69
N ALA A 363 15.50 131.66 -12.79
CA ALA A 363 14.44 131.19 -13.68
C ALA A 363 14.26 129.64 -13.72
N GLN A 364 15.17 128.83 -13.16
CA GLN A 364 15.10 127.37 -13.28
C GLN A 364 14.48 126.62 -12.08
N ASP A 365 14.18 127.29 -10.96
CA ASP A 365 13.70 126.62 -9.74
C ASP A 365 12.20 126.28 -9.71
N LYS A 366 11.40 126.70 -10.69
CA LYS A 366 9.93 126.50 -10.66
C LYS A 366 9.43 125.18 -11.25
N ALA A 367 10.30 124.40 -11.90
CA ALA A 367 9.92 123.10 -12.48
C ALA A 367 10.29 121.91 -11.57
N ALA A 368 11.31 122.04 -10.71
CA ALA A 368 11.81 120.95 -9.87
C ALA A 368 10.91 120.61 -8.66
N GLU A 369 10.08 121.54 -8.19
CA GLU A 369 9.20 121.30 -7.02
C GLU A 369 7.95 120.46 -7.34
N MET A 370 7.45 120.48 -8.58
CA MET A 370 6.21 119.76 -8.95
C MET A 370 6.45 118.26 -9.23
N ASP A 371 7.67 117.87 -9.64
CA ASP A 371 8.05 116.46 -9.82
C ASP A 371 8.39 115.75 -8.50
N ALA A 372 8.90 116.49 -7.51
CA ALA A 372 9.21 115.97 -6.18
C ALA A 372 7.97 115.46 -5.41
N LEU A 373 6.78 116.02 -5.68
CA LEU A 373 5.52 115.63 -5.03
C LEU A 373 4.83 114.41 -5.70
N ARG A 374 5.07 114.14 -6.99
CA ARG A 374 4.60 112.90 -7.65
C ARG A 374 5.43 111.69 -7.27
N ALA A 375 6.75 111.86 -7.14
CA ALA A 375 7.66 110.78 -6.77
C ALA A 375 7.37 110.20 -5.36
N LYS A 376 7.02 111.06 -4.38
CA LYS A 376 6.72 110.60 -3.00
C LYS A 376 5.44 109.75 -2.90
N ARG A 377 4.38 110.07 -3.65
CA ARG A 377 3.13 109.27 -3.65
C ARG A 377 3.26 107.93 -4.39
N ALA A 378 4.07 107.88 -5.46
CA ALA A 378 4.35 106.65 -6.18
C ALA A 378 5.21 105.68 -5.34
N MET A 379 6.18 106.21 -4.61
CA MET A 379 7.06 105.43 -3.73
C MET A 379 6.28 104.83 -2.53
N GLU A 380 5.37 105.59 -1.92
CA GLU A 380 4.58 105.13 -0.77
C GLU A 380 3.47 104.12 -1.14
N ALA A 381 2.94 104.19 -2.37
CA ALA A 381 2.01 103.19 -2.91
C ALA A 381 2.73 101.90 -3.31
N ALA A 382 3.95 102.00 -3.87
CA ALA A 382 4.80 100.85 -4.16
C ALA A 382 5.25 100.13 -2.87
N ASP A 383 5.58 100.89 -1.81
CA ASP A 383 6.03 100.32 -0.54
C ASP A 383 4.90 99.58 0.20
N ARG A 384 3.65 100.08 0.13
CA ARG A 384 2.47 99.35 0.62
C ARG A 384 2.18 98.07 -0.17
N ALA A 385 2.23 98.15 -1.51
CA ALA A 385 2.01 96.98 -2.36
C ALA A 385 3.11 95.91 -2.22
N ALA A 386 4.34 96.32 -1.92
CA ALA A 386 5.45 95.40 -1.63
C ALA A 386 5.23 94.65 -0.30
N ARG A 387 4.87 95.36 0.77
CA ARG A 387 4.58 94.74 2.08
C ARG A 387 3.40 93.77 2.03
N ASP A 388 2.35 94.11 1.28
CA ASP A 388 1.19 93.23 1.10
C ASP A 388 1.54 91.98 0.29
N LYS A 389 2.42 92.09 -0.71
CA LYS A 389 2.94 90.93 -1.46
C LYS A 389 3.83 90.05 -0.59
N ASP A 390 4.73 90.63 0.19
CA ASP A 390 5.62 89.88 1.10
C ASP A 390 4.82 89.11 2.16
N GLN A 391 3.75 89.71 2.70
CA GLN A 391 2.84 89.04 3.64
C GLN A 391 2.08 87.88 2.98
N GLN A 392 1.63 88.06 1.73
CA GLN A 392 0.93 87.00 0.99
C GLN A 392 1.88 85.86 0.61
N GLU A 393 3.12 86.14 0.25
CA GLU A 393 4.13 85.13 -0.05
C GLU A 393 4.54 84.38 1.22
N ALA A 394 4.76 85.07 2.34
CA ALA A 394 5.02 84.45 3.63
C ALA A 394 3.86 83.55 4.08
N ALA A 395 2.60 83.99 3.90
CA ALA A 395 1.41 83.19 4.21
C ALA A 395 1.29 81.93 3.32
N LYS A 396 1.61 82.03 2.03
CA LYS A 396 1.64 80.88 1.10
C LYS A 396 2.71 79.87 1.50
N ILE A 397 3.92 80.34 1.83
CA ILE A 397 5.02 79.48 2.29
C ILE A 397 4.66 78.80 3.60
N ALA A 398 4.05 79.53 4.56
CA ALA A 398 3.59 78.95 5.82
C ALA A 398 2.51 77.87 5.61
N ARG A 399 1.57 78.09 4.68
CA ARG A 399 0.55 77.10 4.33
C ARG A 399 1.13 75.84 3.69
N ILE A 400 2.06 75.99 2.73
CA ILE A 400 2.75 74.87 2.10
C ILE A 400 3.56 74.07 3.13
N ASN A 401 4.26 74.74 4.04
CA ASN A 401 5.02 74.08 5.10
C ASN A 401 4.12 73.31 6.08
N ALA A 402 2.92 73.85 6.38
CA ALA A 402 1.93 73.16 7.20
C ALA A 402 1.40 71.90 6.49
N GLU A 403 1.02 71.98 5.21
CA GLU A 403 0.59 70.84 4.41
C GLU A 403 1.68 69.76 4.30
N VAL A 404 2.94 70.15 4.09
CA VAL A 404 4.08 69.20 4.06
C VAL A 404 4.29 68.55 5.42
N SER A 405 4.12 69.28 6.52
CA SER A 405 4.22 68.72 7.88
C SER A 405 3.10 67.72 8.16
N GLU A 406 1.87 68.00 7.74
CA GLU A 406 0.74 67.08 7.88
C GLU A 406 0.92 65.83 7.01
N ALA A 407 1.38 65.98 5.76
CA ALA A 407 1.68 64.87 4.88
C ALA A 407 2.81 63.96 5.43
N ARG A 408 3.85 64.56 6.02
CA ARG A 408 4.93 63.80 6.70
C ARG A 408 4.42 63.02 7.91
N LYS A 409 3.54 63.61 8.72
CA LYS A 409 2.90 62.92 9.85
C LYS A 409 2.02 61.76 9.38
N ALA A 410 1.18 61.98 8.38
CA ALA A 410 0.35 60.92 7.80
C ALA A 410 1.19 59.77 7.22
N GLN A 411 2.30 60.08 6.55
CA GLN A 411 3.24 59.08 6.04
C GLN A 411 3.92 58.29 7.17
N GLN A 412 4.27 58.96 8.28
CA GLN A 412 4.85 58.32 9.46
C GLN A 412 3.85 57.36 10.12
N ASP A 413 2.61 57.80 10.31
CA ASP A 413 1.53 56.98 10.88
C ASP A 413 1.20 55.78 10.00
N GLU A 414 1.20 55.93 8.67
CA GLU A 414 0.99 54.83 7.74
C GLU A 414 2.14 53.81 7.78
N LYS A 415 3.39 54.27 7.88
CA LYS A 415 4.55 53.38 8.08
C LYS A 415 4.45 52.63 9.41
N GLU A 416 4.07 53.30 10.48
CA GLU A 416 3.91 52.70 11.80
C GLU A 416 2.79 51.65 11.81
N ARG A 417 1.66 51.93 11.14
CA ARG A 417 0.58 50.94 10.96
C ARG A 417 1.03 49.71 10.18
N LYS A 418 1.77 49.88 9.09
CA LYS A 418 2.30 48.74 8.30
C LYS A 418 3.29 47.90 9.12
N LEU A 419 4.17 48.55 9.89
CA LEU A 419 5.09 47.86 10.82
C LEU A 419 4.34 47.09 11.90
N MET A 420 3.29 47.68 12.48
CA MET A 420 2.44 47.02 13.47
C MET A 420 1.68 45.82 12.89
N GLU A 421 1.19 45.92 11.66
CA GLU A 421 0.51 44.82 10.96
C GLU A 421 1.47 43.68 10.63
N GLN A 422 2.69 44.00 10.17
CA GLN A 422 3.76 43.01 9.97
C GLN A 422 4.13 42.32 11.27
N ALA A 423 4.34 43.07 12.35
CA ALA A 423 4.68 42.50 13.66
C ALA A 423 3.55 41.63 14.24
N LYS A 424 2.27 41.94 13.95
CA LYS A 424 1.13 41.08 14.31
C LYS A 424 1.11 39.80 13.47
N GLY A 425 1.32 39.91 12.15
CA GLY A 425 1.41 38.77 11.25
C GLY A 425 2.52 37.80 11.66
N GLU A 426 3.72 38.32 11.94
CA GLU A 426 4.87 37.52 12.40
C GLU A 426 4.60 36.82 13.74
N LYS A 427 3.93 37.49 14.69
CA LYS A 427 3.53 36.88 15.96
C LYS A 427 2.52 35.75 15.76
N GLU A 428 1.50 35.97 14.94
CA GLU A 428 0.50 34.93 14.64
C GLU A 428 1.12 33.72 13.91
N GLU A 429 2.05 33.96 12.98
CA GLU A 429 2.80 32.89 12.33
C GLU A 429 3.68 32.13 13.31
N PHE A 430 4.38 32.84 14.19
CA PHE A 430 5.20 32.23 15.24
C PHE A 430 4.35 31.39 16.20
N GLU A 431 3.20 31.89 16.63
CA GLU A 431 2.25 31.16 17.48
C GLU A 431 1.69 29.92 16.77
N ARG A 432 1.37 30.01 15.47
CA ARG A 432 0.96 28.85 14.65
C ARG A 432 2.07 27.80 14.58
N ILE A 433 3.32 28.20 14.36
CA ILE A 433 4.48 27.30 14.33
C ILE A 433 4.66 26.60 15.67
N ILE A 434 4.58 27.34 16.79
CA ILE A 434 4.66 26.76 18.14
C ILE A 434 3.53 25.76 18.37
N ALA A 435 2.31 26.08 17.95
CA ALA A 435 1.16 25.17 18.12
C ALA A 435 1.38 23.85 17.37
N VAL A 436 1.89 23.91 16.13
CA VAL A 436 2.24 22.70 15.35
C VAL A 436 3.37 21.93 16.00
N GLN A 437 4.43 22.60 16.48
CA GLN A 437 5.54 21.94 17.18
C GLN A 437 5.08 21.25 18.46
N LYS A 438 4.23 21.89 19.27
CA LYS A 438 3.63 21.26 20.47
C LYS A 438 2.77 20.05 20.12
N GLN A 439 1.97 20.12 19.05
CA GLN A 439 1.17 18.98 18.59
C GLN A 439 2.05 17.82 18.11
N GLN A 440 3.16 18.12 17.41
CA GLN A 440 4.14 17.12 16.98
C GLN A 440 4.81 16.47 18.20
N GLU A 441 5.27 17.26 19.17
CA GLU A 441 5.90 16.77 20.41
C GLU A 441 4.93 15.88 21.21
N GLU A 442 3.66 16.28 21.33
CA GLU A 442 2.63 15.47 21.99
C GLU A 442 2.36 14.15 21.23
N ALA A 443 2.32 14.20 19.90
CA ALA A 443 2.13 13.01 19.08
C ALA A 443 3.31 12.03 19.20
N GLU A 444 4.56 12.53 19.18
CA GLU A 444 5.75 11.74 19.41
C GLU A 444 5.77 11.14 20.82
N ARG A 445 5.42 11.93 21.84
CA ARG A 445 5.32 11.46 23.22
C ARG A 445 4.26 10.38 23.39
N ARG A 446 3.14 10.45 22.66
CA ARG A 446 2.12 9.40 22.63
C ARG A 446 2.64 8.12 21.97
N ARG A 447 3.28 8.24 20.79
CA ARG A 447 3.90 7.09 20.10
C ARG A 447 4.93 6.38 20.99
N LEU A 448 5.82 7.14 21.64
CA LEU A 448 6.83 6.59 22.55
C LEU A 448 6.19 5.86 23.75
N LYS A 449 5.09 6.39 24.30
CA LYS A 449 4.34 5.73 25.38
C LYS A 449 3.71 4.41 24.90
N GLU A 450 3.14 4.39 23.70
CA GLU A 450 2.56 3.18 23.10
C GLU A 450 3.62 2.12 22.82
N GLU A 451 4.76 2.49 22.24
CA GLU A 451 5.89 1.60 22.04
C GLU A 451 6.42 1.03 23.36
N ARG A 452 6.55 1.88 24.39
CA ARG A 452 6.94 1.43 25.74
C ARG A 452 5.91 0.45 26.30
N ARG A 453 4.60 0.71 26.13
CA ARG A 453 3.53 -0.19 26.58
C ARG A 453 3.61 -1.54 25.87
N LEU A 454 3.80 -1.54 24.54
CA LEU A 454 3.96 -2.76 23.75
C LEU A 454 5.20 -3.54 24.16
N ARG A 455 6.32 -2.87 24.43
CA ARG A 455 7.54 -3.52 24.91
C ARG A 455 7.36 -4.17 26.28
N VAL A 456 6.65 -3.51 27.18
CA VAL A 456 6.31 -4.06 28.51
C VAL A 456 5.37 -5.26 28.39
N ALA A 457 4.33 -5.17 27.55
CA ALA A 457 3.41 -6.29 27.30
C ALA A 457 4.15 -7.49 26.72
N HIS A 458 4.98 -7.28 25.69
CA HIS A 458 5.80 -8.34 25.10
C HIS A 458 6.77 -8.97 26.12
N ALA A 459 7.37 -8.17 27.00
CA ALA A 459 8.21 -8.70 28.07
C ALA A 459 7.41 -9.53 29.10
N GLN A 460 6.16 -9.15 29.39
CA GLN A 460 5.25 -9.94 30.23
C GLN A 460 4.87 -11.25 29.55
N ASP A 461 4.58 -11.24 28.25
CA ASP A 461 4.25 -12.44 27.48
C ASP A 461 5.43 -13.44 27.47
N ILE A 462 6.66 -12.96 27.25
CA ILE A 462 7.87 -13.80 27.33
C ILE A 462 8.03 -14.40 28.74
N ARG A 463 7.83 -13.61 29.80
CA ARG A 463 7.88 -14.13 31.17
C ARG A 463 6.79 -15.18 31.42
N GLY A 464 5.60 -14.97 30.88
CA GLY A 464 4.50 -15.96 30.91
C GLY A 464 4.86 -17.25 30.18
N GLN A 465 5.48 -17.16 29.01
CA GLN A 465 5.95 -18.33 28.25
C GLN A 465 7.06 -19.10 29.00
N ILE A 466 8.00 -18.39 29.63
CA ILE A 466 9.05 -19.01 30.45
C ILE A 466 8.41 -19.75 31.63
N ALA A 467 7.51 -19.11 32.36
CA ALA A 467 6.81 -19.73 33.50
C ALA A 467 6.01 -20.97 33.08
N ALA A 468 5.26 -20.91 31.97
CA ALA A 468 4.52 -22.05 31.44
C ALA A 468 5.44 -23.20 31.02
N LYS A 469 6.61 -22.90 30.45
CA LYS A 469 7.61 -23.91 30.07
C LYS A 469 8.25 -24.54 31.30
N GLU A 470 8.55 -23.74 32.33
CA GLU A 470 9.07 -24.25 33.61
C GLU A 470 8.05 -25.16 34.31
N GLU A 471 6.78 -24.76 34.34
CA GLU A 471 5.69 -25.58 34.88
C GLU A 471 5.55 -26.91 34.12
N LYS A 472 5.58 -26.87 32.79
CA LYS A 472 5.55 -28.08 31.96
C LYS A 472 6.74 -29.00 32.27
N ASN A 473 7.95 -28.45 32.35
CA ASN A 473 9.15 -29.23 32.69
C ASN A 473 9.05 -29.87 34.08
N LEU A 474 8.52 -29.14 35.07
CA LEU A 474 8.26 -29.68 36.41
C LEU A 474 7.22 -30.80 36.36
N GLN A 475 6.17 -30.64 35.56
CA GLN A 475 5.14 -31.66 35.40
C GLN A 475 5.68 -32.91 34.69
N ASP A 476 6.45 -32.75 33.62
CA ASP A 476 7.11 -33.85 32.91
C ASP A 476 8.07 -34.60 33.85
N ARG A 477 8.80 -33.86 34.70
CA ARG A 477 9.66 -34.47 35.73
C ARG A 477 8.85 -35.24 36.77
N ARG A 478 7.70 -34.74 37.21
CA ARG A 478 6.79 -35.45 38.12
C ARG A 478 6.26 -36.72 37.47
N ASN A 479 5.74 -36.62 36.25
CA ASN A 479 5.23 -37.76 35.47
C ASN A 479 6.30 -38.84 35.32
N PHE A 480 7.54 -38.48 34.97
CA PHE A 480 8.66 -39.43 34.88
C PHE A 480 8.95 -40.15 36.20
N LEU A 481 8.92 -39.42 37.33
CA LEU A 481 9.12 -40.03 38.65
C LEU A 481 7.94 -40.94 39.05
N GLU A 482 6.71 -40.54 38.71
CA GLU A 482 5.50 -41.35 38.94
C GLU A 482 5.49 -42.61 38.09
N GLU A 483 5.86 -42.53 36.82
CA GLU A 483 6.06 -43.69 35.93
C GLU A 483 7.13 -44.62 36.51
N GLY A 484 8.26 -44.09 36.98
CA GLY A 484 9.29 -44.87 37.66
C GLY A 484 8.78 -45.55 38.95
N ASN A 485 7.93 -44.86 39.72
CA ASN A 485 7.27 -45.45 40.88
C ASN A 485 6.28 -46.55 40.50
N LEU A 486 5.52 -46.36 39.42
CA LEU A 486 4.57 -47.34 38.90
C LEU A 486 5.28 -48.60 38.42
N VAL A 487 6.37 -48.46 37.66
CA VAL A 487 7.20 -49.59 37.19
C VAL A 487 7.78 -50.35 38.39
N ARG A 488 8.34 -49.64 39.39
CA ARG A 488 8.82 -50.29 40.62
C ARG A 488 7.72 -51.02 41.38
N ALA A 489 6.53 -50.44 41.46
CA ALA A 489 5.37 -51.07 42.09
C ALA A 489 4.89 -52.32 41.32
N GLN A 490 4.92 -52.28 39.98
CA GLN A 490 4.60 -53.43 39.14
C GLN A 490 5.63 -54.55 39.28
N LEU A 491 6.92 -54.25 39.24
CA LEU A 491 8.00 -55.21 39.48
C LEU A 491 7.90 -55.83 40.88
N ALA A 492 7.61 -55.02 41.91
CA ALA A 492 7.38 -55.52 43.27
C ALA A 492 6.15 -56.44 43.36
N LYS A 493 5.04 -56.11 42.68
CA LYS A 493 3.85 -56.98 42.59
C LYS A 493 4.18 -58.29 41.87
N GLN A 494 4.90 -58.24 40.75
CA GLN A 494 5.33 -59.44 40.01
C GLN A 494 6.25 -60.32 40.84
N ARG A 495 7.23 -59.73 41.53
CA ARG A 495 8.10 -60.46 42.45
C ARG A 495 7.32 -61.16 43.55
N LYS A 496 6.39 -60.46 44.23
CA LYS A 496 5.50 -61.07 45.24
C LYS A 496 4.65 -62.20 44.67
N LYS A 497 4.15 -62.07 43.43
CA LYS A 497 3.39 -63.13 42.75
C LYS A 497 4.26 -64.37 42.52
N LEU A 498 5.49 -64.18 42.04
CA LEU A 498 6.44 -65.26 41.80
C LEU A 498 6.89 -65.93 43.11
N GLU A 499 7.09 -65.16 44.19
CA GLU A 499 7.39 -65.70 45.53
C GLU A 499 6.23 -66.56 46.04
N ARG A 500 4.97 -66.11 45.92
CA ARG A 500 3.78 -66.92 46.26
C ARG A 500 3.67 -68.19 45.43
N ILE A 501 3.97 -68.15 44.12
CA ILE A 501 3.95 -69.33 43.25
C ILE A 501 5.05 -70.33 43.68
N LYS A 502 6.24 -69.82 44.01
CA LYS A 502 7.35 -70.64 44.50
C LYS A 502 6.98 -71.32 45.82
N GLU A 503 6.37 -70.60 46.76
CA GLU A 503 5.88 -71.17 48.03
C GLU A 503 4.86 -72.28 47.80
N ARG A 504 3.85 -72.04 46.96
CA ARG A 504 2.86 -73.06 46.57
C ARG A 504 3.50 -74.31 45.96
N LYS A 505 4.43 -74.14 45.01
CA LYS A 505 5.13 -75.28 44.40
C LYS A 505 5.97 -76.07 45.41
N VAL A 506 6.60 -75.38 46.36
CA VAL A 506 7.34 -76.02 47.46
C VAL A 506 6.39 -76.80 48.38
N GLU A 507 5.20 -76.27 48.67
CA GLU A 507 4.16 -76.98 49.43
C GLU A 507 3.60 -78.19 48.70
N ASP A 508 3.34 -78.08 47.39
CA ASP A 508 2.85 -79.19 46.57
C ASP A 508 3.88 -80.33 46.50
N LEU A 509 5.17 -80.02 46.37
CA LEU A 509 6.24 -81.02 46.39
C LEU A 509 6.41 -81.67 47.78
N LYS A 510 6.11 -80.95 48.85
CA LYS A 510 6.04 -81.54 50.20
C LYS A 510 4.89 -82.53 50.33
N LYS A 511 3.71 -82.23 49.77
CA LYS A 511 2.57 -83.16 49.74
C LYS A 511 2.87 -84.43 48.94
N LEU A 512 3.71 -84.31 47.91
CA LEU A 512 4.22 -85.44 47.11
C LEU A 512 5.38 -86.21 47.77
N ALA A 513 5.67 -85.96 49.06
CA ALA A 513 6.70 -86.65 49.85
C ALA A 513 8.12 -86.61 49.25
N VAL A 514 8.48 -85.52 48.55
CA VAL A 514 9.84 -85.32 48.03
C VAL A 514 10.81 -85.04 49.18
N PRO A 515 11.97 -85.74 49.28
CA PRO A 515 12.95 -85.51 50.33
C PRO A 515 13.47 -84.07 50.39
N GLU A 516 13.65 -83.55 51.61
CA GLU A 516 13.93 -82.13 51.87
C GLU A 516 15.25 -81.62 51.25
N LYS A 517 16.21 -82.52 50.99
CA LYS A 517 17.47 -82.24 50.31
C LYS A 517 17.26 -81.57 48.94
N TYR A 518 16.24 -81.97 48.19
CA TYR A 518 15.94 -81.43 46.85
C TYR A 518 15.05 -80.18 46.88
N LEU A 519 14.36 -79.94 48.00
CA LEU A 519 13.55 -78.73 48.22
C LEU A 519 14.39 -77.52 48.64
N ALA A 520 15.54 -77.76 49.28
CA ALA A 520 16.44 -76.72 49.77
C ALA A 520 16.96 -75.80 48.66
N GLU A 521 17.28 -76.35 47.49
CA GLU A 521 17.76 -75.58 46.33
C GLU A 521 16.66 -74.68 45.75
N MET A 522 15.44 -75.22 45.61
CA MET A 522 14.30 -74.47 45.11
C MET A 522 13.93 -73.32 46.07
N ARG A 523 13.97 -73.57 47.38
CA ARG A 523 13.78 -72.56 48.43
C ARG A 523 14.85 -71.47 48.42
N ARG A 524 16.10 -71.80 48.10
CA ARG A 524 17.22 -70.84 48.02
C ARG A 524 17.29 -70.07 46.71
N LYS A 525 16.60 -70.51 45.65
CA LYS A 525 16.55 -69.80 44.36
C LYS A 525 15.97 -68.40 44.54
N LYS A 526 16.80 -67.37 44.33
CA LYS A 526 16.37 -65.96 44.36
C LYS A 526 15.56 -65.65 43.11
N ILE A 527 14.49 -64.87 43.28
CA ILE A 527 13.63 -64.44 42.17
C ILE A 527 14.17 -63.11 41.68
N CYS A 528 14.61 -63.10 40.42
CA CYS A 528 14.99 -61.89 39.68
C CYS A 528 13.84 -61.55 38.73
N VAL A 529 13.43 -60.27 38.70
CA VAL A 529 12.37 -59.73 37.84
C VAL A 529 12.94 -58.54 37.10
#